data_AF-A0A9P5ZTD8-F1
#
_entry.id   AF-A0A9P5ZTD8-F1
#
_cell.length_a   1.000
_cell.length_b   1.000
_cell.length_c   1.000
_cell.angle_alpha   90.00
_cell.angle_beta   90.00
_cell.angle_gamma   90.00
#
_symmetry.space_group_name_H-M   'P 1'
#
loop_
_entity.id
_entity.type
_entity.pdbx_description
1 polymer ?
#
loop_
_entity_poly.entity_id
_entity_poly.type
_entity_poly.pdbx_seq_one_letter_code
_entity_poly.pdbx_strand_id
1 'polypeptide(L)'
;MTAARSARFSKAVSGATACIIAILAILYLCAVYWSYRLLLRAPRPLNKAIGVKLQRYAPVAYGFLVFSSLAELGVSSWLLSQYRFNHNAPNDTIVTGLGLVIFCSCWTAITGAVFTVLFIHPVWSTTPWASLGVQGLWVISTWAVWVAGAAITNSAFPALFSRGICYGLVYCKHIQTLFALSVLELLVLASGMVVVMWLAWHSTRQILLSVPAN
;
A
#
# COMPACT_ATOMS: atom_id res chain seq x y z
N MET A 1 -15.20 15.58 29.61
CA MET A 1 -15.94 15.53 28.32
C MET A 1 -17.10 14.55 28.48
N THR A 2 -18.34 14.87 28.05
CA THR A 2 -19.48 13.96 28.26
C THR A 2 -19.44 12.77 27.31
N ALA A 3 -19.80 11.57 27.78
CA ALA A 3 -19.81 10.34 26.97
C ALA A 3 -20.63 10.49 25.67
N ALA A 4 -21.75 11.23 25.74
CA ALA A 4 -22.60 11.53 24.58
C ALA A 4 -21.91 12.40 23.50
N ARG A 5 -20.97 13.28 23.89
CA ARG A 5 -20.20 14.09 22.93
C ARG A 5 -19.14 13.25 22.21
N SER A 6 -18.41 12.41 22.95
CA SER A 6 -17.45 11.46 22.38
C SER A 6 -18.11 10.48 21.41
N ALA A 7 -19.28 9.95 21.77
CA ALA A 7 -20.01 9.02 20.91
C ALA A 7 -20.47 9.67 19.59
N ARG A 8 -20.97 10.91 19.64
CA ARG A 8 -21.36 11.66 18.43
C ARG A 8 -20.16 11.95 17.53
N PHE A 9 -19.04 12.38 18.10
CA PHE A 9 -17.81 12.63 17.35
C PHE A 9 -17.29 11.34 16.69
N SER A 10 -17.23 10.23 17.43
CA SER A 10 -16.81 8.94 16.89
C SER A 10 -17.66 8.52 15.69
N LYS A 11 -18.99 8.63 15.77
CA LYS A 11 -19.89 8.31 14.65
C LYS A 11 -19.65 9.21 13.44
N ALA A 12 -19.49 10.51 13.66
CA ALA A 12 -19.25 11.47 12.60
C ALA A 12 -17.92 11.21 11.88
N VAL A 13 -16.83 10.98 12.64
CA VAL A 13 -15.51 10.68 12.06
C VAL A 13 -15.52 9.34 11.34
N SER A 14 -16.16 8.30 11.89
CA SER A 14 -16.32 7.01 11.18
C SER A 14 -17.07 7.18 9.86
N GLY A 15 -18.16 7.96 9.85
CA GLY A 15 -18.91 8.24 8.61
C GLY A 15 -18.05 9.00 7.59
N ALA A 16 -17.38 10.07 8.02
CA ALA A 16 -16.54 10.89 7.15
C ALA A 16 -15.36 10.09 6.55
N THR A 17 -14.64 9.34 7.38
CA THR A 17 -13.52 8.48 6.94
C THR A 17 -14.00 7.41 5.96
N ALA A 18 -15.10 6.72 6.26
CA ALA A 18 -15.67 5.72 5.35
C ALA A 18 -16.07 6.32 4.00
N CYS A 19 -16.73 7.49 3.99
CA CYS A 19 -17.11 8.19 2.76
C CYS A 19 -15.88 8.58 1.93
N ILE A 20 -14.86 9.16 2.55
CA ILE A 20 -13.63 9.58 1.85
C ILE A 20 -12.92 8.36 1.24
N ILE A 21 -12.73 7.30 2.02
CA ILE A 21 -12.08 6.07 1.52
C ILE A 21 -12.90 5.43 0.39
N ALA A 22 -14.22 5.39 0.50
CA ALA A 22 -15.09 4.87 -0.56
C ALA A 22 -14.99 5.70 -1.84
N ILE A 23 -14.98 7.04 -1.74
CA ILE A 23 -14.81 7.92 -2.90
C ILE A 23 -13.47 7.66 -3.57
N LEU A 24 -12.37 7.59 -2.80
CA LEU A 24 -11.03 7.30 -3.35
C LEU A 24 -10.98 5.93 -4.02
N ALA A 25 -11.57 4.90 -3.41
CA ALA A 25 -11.66 3.56 -3.98
C ALA A 25 -12.46 3.54 -5.29
N ILE A 26 -13.59 4.25 -5.36
CA ILE A 26 -14.40 4.37 -6.57
C ILE A 26 -13.63 5.10 -7.66
N LEU A 27 -12.96 6.22 -7.34
CA LEU A 27 -12.13 6.96 -8.30
C LEU A 27 -11.01 6.07 -8.88
N TYR A 28 -10.35 5.29 -8.02
CA TYR A 28 -9.35 4.30 -8.44
C TYR A 28 -9.96 3.25 -9.39
N LEU A 29 -11.09 2.64 -9.01
CA LEU A 29 -11.78 1.65 -9.85
C LEU A 29 -12.22 2.23 -11.21
N CYS A 30 -12.72 3.46 -11.23
CA CYS A 30 -13.06 4.18 -12.46
C CYS A 30 -11.84 4.38 -13.36
N ALA A 31 -10.69 4.79 -12.80
CA ALA A 31 -9.45 4.96 -13.54
C ALA A 31 -8.92 3.64 -14.11
N VAL A 32 -8.96 2.56 -13.33
CA VAL A 32 -8.59 1.20 -13.79
C VAL A 32 -9.55 0.72 -14.88
N TYR A 33 -10.85 0.86 -14.68
CA TYR A 33 -11.86 0.48 -15.66
C TYR A 33 -11.69 1.23 -16.98
N TRP A 34 -11.47 2.54 -16.91
CA TRP A 34 -11.21 3.37 -18.09
C TRP A 34 -9.96 2.93 -18.84
N SER A 35 -8.86 2.70 -18.12
CA SER A 35 -7.59 2.23 -18.69
C SER A 35 -7.73 0.84 -19.31
N TYR A 36 -8.48 -0.06 -18.67
CA TYR A 36 -8.74 -1.40 -19.15
C TYR A 36 -9.59 -1.40 -20.42
N ARG A 37 -10.62 -0.55 -20.48
CA ARG A 37 -11.42 -0.35 -21.70
C ARG A 37 -10.56 0.16 -22.85
N LEU A 38 -9.58 1.01 -22.57
CA LEU A 38 -8.65 1.50 -23.59
C LEU A 38 -7.73 0.39 -24.10
N LEU A 39 -7.24 -0.48 -23.22
CA LEU A 39 -6.45 -1.65 -23.58
C LEU A 39 -7.24 -2.61 -24.49
N LEU A 40 -8.54 -2.82 -24.23
CA LEU A 40 -9.39 -3.66 -25.08
C LEU A 40 -9.60 -3.08 -26.48
N ARG A 41 -9.57 -1.75 -26.63
CA ARG A 41 -9.70 -1.07 -27.93
C ARG A 41 -8.41 -1.13 -28.76
N ALA A 42 -7.25 -1.16 -28.09
CA ALA A 42 -5.94 -1.16 -28.73
C ALA A 42 -5.03 -2.20 -28.06
N PRO A 43 -5.20 -3.50 -28.39
CA PRO A 43 -4.41 -4.57 -27.79
C PRO A 43 -2.94 -4.46 -28.18
N ARG A 44 -2.04 -4.72 -27.22
CA ARG A 44 -0.60 -4.66 -27.44
C ARG A 44 -0.07 -5.97 -28.04
N PRO A 45 0.84 -5.92 -29.03
CA PRO A 45 1.59 -7.09 -29.44
C PRO A 45 2.68 -7.40 -28.41
N LEU A 46 2.46 -8.41 -27.55
CA LEU A 46 3.46 -8.91 -26.60
C LEU A 46 4.15 -10.15 -27.14
N ASN A 47 5.41 -10.01 -27.55
CA ASN A 47 6.19 -11.12 -28.12
C ASN A 47 6.88 -12.02 -27.08
N LYS A 48 6.93 -11.65 -25.79
CA LYS A 48 7.61 -12.45 -24.74
C LYS A 48 6.63 -13.02 -23.73
N ALA A 49 6.57 -14.35 -23.61
CA ALA A 49 5.69 -15.08 -22.69
C ALA A 49 5.82 -14.65 -21.21
N ILE A 50 7.04 -14.31 -20.77
CA ILE A 50 7.29 -13.81 -19.40
C ILE A 50 6.68 -12.41 -19.20
N GLY A 51 6.78 -11.54 -20.21
CA GLY A 51 6.18 -10.21 -20.17
C GLY A 51 4.65 -10.26 -20.11
N VAL A 52 4.04 -11.24 -20.79
CA VAL A 52 2.58 -11.46 -20.74
C VAL A 52 2.11 -11.84 -19.33
N LYS A 53 2.81 -12.77 -18.66
CA LYS A 53 2.46 -13.16 -17.28
C LYS A 53 2.62 -11.99 -16.31
N LEU A 54 3.74 -11.26 -16.40
CA LEU A 54 4.00 -10.13 -15.51
C LEU A 54 2.93 -9.03 -15.65
N GLN A 55 2.57 -8.66 -16.89
CA GLN A 55 1.54 -7.66 -17.12
C GLN A 55 0.15 -8.09 -16.65
N ARG A 56 -0.11 -9.39 -16.56
CA ARG A 56 -1.39 -9.91 -16.05
C ARG A 56 -1.48 -9.85 -14.52
N TYR A 57 -0.39 -10.19 -13.81
CA TYR A 57 -0.41 -10.31 -12.35
C TYR A 57 0.02 -9.03 -11.62
N ALA A 58 0.90 -8.21 -12.21
CA ALA A 58 1.37 -6.98 -11.56
C ALA A 58 0.24 -5.99 -11.22
N PRO A 59 -0.75 -5.72 -12.09
CA PRO A 59 -1.87 -4.83 -11.75
C PRO A 59 -2.73 -5.36 -10.59
N VAL A 60 -2.82 -6.67 -10.41
CA VAL A 60 -3.55 -7.28 -9.29
C VAL A 60 -2.82 -7.03 -7.98
N ALA A 61 -1.49 -7.20 -7.97
CA ALA A 61 -0.67 -6.92 -6.78
C ALA A 61 -0.70 -5.43 -6.40
N TYR A 62 -0.60 -4.52 -7.38
CA TYR A 62 -0.73 -3.09 -7.12
C TYR A 62 -2.13 -2.71 -6.65
N GLY A 63 -3.18 -3.30 -7.23
CA GLY A 63 -4.54 -3.09 -6.76
C GLY A 63 -4.73 -3.54 -5.31
N PHE A 64 -4.17 -4.69 -4.94
CA PHE A 64 -4.15 -5.13 -3.56
C PHE A 64 -3.50 -4.11 -2.63
N LEU A 65 -2.29 -3.61 -2.99
CA LEU A 65 -1.59 -2.57 -2.22
C LEU A 65 -2.38 -1.26 -2.10
N VAL A 66 -3.09 -0.86 -3.15
CA VAL A 66 -3.95 0.35 -3.11
C VAL A 66 -5.12 0.15 -2.14
N PHE A 67 -5.79 -1.00 -2.18
CA PHE A 67 -6.92 -1.24 -1.27
C PHE A 67 -6.50 -1.43 0.18
N SER A 68 -5.39 -2.14 0.44
CA SER A 68 -4.84 -2.28 1.80
C SER A 68 -4.43 -0.93 2.38
N SER A 69 -3.75 -0.11 1.58
CA SER A 69 -3.27 1.21 2.04
C SER A 69 -4.42 2.19 2.25
N LEU A 70 -5.48 2.14 1.44
CA LEU A 70 -6.71 2.91 1.70
C LEU A 70 -7.42 2.45 2.98
N ALA A 71 -7.43 1.15 3.27
CA ALA A 71 -7.97 0.64 4.53
C ALA A 71 -7.15 1.12 5.74
N GLU A 72 -5.82 1.03 5.67
CA GLU A 72 -4.91 1.55 6.70
C GLU A 72 -5.04 3.05 6.88
N LEU A 73 -5.17 3.82 5.80
CA LEU A 73 -5.41 5.27 5.85
C LEU A 73 -6.70 5.58 6.62
N GLY A 74 -7.78 4.82 6.37
CA GLY A 74 -9.05 4.97 7.10
C GLY A 74 -8.91 4.69 8.59
N VAL A 75 -8.31 3.56 8.96
CA VAL A 75 -8.15 3.17 10.37
C VAL A 75 -7.21 4.11 11.11
N SER A 76 -6.05 4.43 10.54
CA SER A 76 -5.04 5.30 11.16
C SER A 76 -5.53 6.74 11.33
N SER A 77 -6.21 7.31 10.32
CA SER A 77 -6.80 8.65 10.41
C SER A 77 -7.93 8.73 11.43
N TRP A 78 -8.79 7.70 11.48
CA TRP A 78 -9.83 7.59 12.50
C TRP A 78 -9.22 7.53 13.90
N LEU A 79 -8.20 6.69 14.09
CA LEU A 79 -7.56 6.47 15.38
C LEU A 79 -6.84 7.74 15.88
N LEU A 80 -6.09 8.41 15.00
CA LEU A 80 -5.45 9.68 15.30
C LEU A 80 -6.48 10.75 15.70
N SER A 81 -7.62 10.80 15.01
CA SER A 81 -8.71 11.72 15.34
C SER A 81 -9.30 11.43 16.72
N GLN A 82 -9.50 10.15 17.07
CA GLN A 82 -9.99 9.76 18.40
C GLN A 82 -8.99 10.13 19.49
N TYR A 83 -7.71 9.84 19.29
CA TYR A 83 -6.67 10.16 20.29
C TYR A 83 -6.55 11.65 20.54
N ARG A 84 -6.59 12.48 19.49
CA ARG A 84 -6.54 13.93 19.61
C ARG A 84 -7.80 14.51 20.25
N PHE A 85 -8.99 14.01 19.89
CA PHE A 85 -10.24 14.53 20.44
C PHE A 85 -10.41 14.15 21.92
N ASN A 86 -10.16 12.90 22.28
CA ASN A 86 -10.36 12.39 23.63
C ASN A 86 -9.15 12.58 24.55
N HIS A 87 -8.01 13.07 24.03
CA HIS A 87 -6.76 13.28 24.77
C HIS A 87 -6.31 12.01 25.54
N ASN A 88 -6.49 10.85 24.90
CA ASN A 88 -6.26 9.54 25.50
C ASN A 88 -5.21 8.72 24.72
N ALA A 89 -4.27 9.41 24.07
CA ALA A 89 -3.09 8.78 23.48
C ALA A 89 -2.25 8.14 24.61
N PRO A 90 -1.88 6.85 24.52
CA PRO A 90 -1.08 6.20 25.56
C PRO A 90 0.33 6.78 25.68
N ASN A 91 0.90 7.25 24.56
CA ASN A 91 2.20 7.90 24.47
C ASN A 91 2.25 8.78 23.21
N ASP A 92 3.19 9.72 23.16
CA ASP A 92 3.40 10.58 21.98
C ASP A 92 3.92 9.79 20.78
N THR A 93 4.64 8.69 21.03
CA THR A 93 5.19 7.82 19.99
C THR A 93 4.10 7.19 19.12
N ILE A 94 2.92 6.87 19.67
CA ILE A 94 1.77 6.34 18.92
C ILE A 94 1.24 7.39 17.96
N VAL A 95 1.18 8.65 18.37
CA VAL A 95 0.72 9.74 17.51
C VAL A 95 1.67 9.93 16.33
N THR A 96 2.98 9.88 16.57
CA THR A 96 4.00 9.93 15.52
C THR A 96 3.96 8.70 14.62
N GLY A 97 3.81 7.49 15.19
CA GLY A 97 3.68 6.24 14.42
C GLY A 97 2.46 6.25 13.50
N LEU A 98 1.29 6.68 14.01
CA LEU A 98 0.08 6.83 13.19
C LEU A 98 0.27 7.87 12.08
N GLY A 99 0.94 8.99 12.36
CA GLY A 99 1.25 9.99 11.35
C GLY A 99 2.11 9.42 10.22
N LEU A 100 3.12 8.60 10.56
CA LEU A 100 3.97 7.94 9.58
C LEU A 100 3.21 6.88 8.78
N VAL A 101 2.35 6.08 9.42
CA VAL A 101 1.49 5.10 8.73
C VAL A 101 0.52 5.79 7.76
N ILE A 102 -0.07 6.92 8.14
CA ILE A 102 -0.89 7.74 7.23
C ILE A 102 -0.07 8.17 6.01
N PHE A 103 1.18 8.63 6.22
CA PHE A 103 2.07 8.98 5.12
C PHE A 103 2.38 7.78 4.21
N CYS A 104 2.77 6.64 4.79
CA CYS A 104 3.04 5.40 4.06
C CYS A 104 1.82 4.96 3.24
N SER A 105 0.64 5.00 3.85
CA SER A 105 -0.63 4.64 3.22
C SER A 105 -0.98 5.57 2.05
N CYS A 106 -0.86 6.88 2.23
CA CYS A 106 -1.07 7.85 1.15
C CYS A 106 -0.06 7.66 0.01
N TRP A 107 1.22 7.49 0.34
CA TRP A 107 2.28 7.25 -0.61
C TRP A 107 1.99 6.00 -1.45
N THR A 108 1.72 4.86 -0.81
CA THR A 108 1.42 3.58 -1.48
C THR A 108 0.14 3.68 -2.30
N ALA A 109 -0.93 4.27 -1.78
CA ALA A 109 -2.20 4.38 -2.50
C ALA A 109 -2.05 5.20 -3.79
N ILE A 110 -1.39 6.36 -3.72
CA ILE A 110 -1.21 7.24 -4.87
C ILE A 110 -0.27 6.59 -5.89
N THR A 111 0.92 6.18 -5.45
CA THR A 111 1.93 5.67 -6.36
C THR A 111 1.55 4.30 -6.93
N GLY A 112 0.95 3.42 -6.12
CA GLY A 112 0.40 2.14 -6.56
C GLY A 112 -0.72 2.32 -7.58
N ALA A 113 -1.61 3.30 -7.40
CA ALA A 113 -2.65 3.61 -8.39
C ALA A 113 -2.04 4.09 -9.71
N VAL A 114 -1.05 4.98 -9.66
CA VAL A 114 -0.32 5.45 -10.84
C VAL A 114 0.36 4.29 -11.56
N PHE A 115 1.11 3.44 -10.86
CA PHE A 115 1.77 2.27 -11.48
C PHE A 115 0.76 1.29 -12.08
N THR A 116 -0.38 1.06 -11.43
CA THR A 116 -1.46 0.23 -11.98
C THR A 116 -1.93 0.77 -13.33
N VAL A 117 -2.24 2.06 -13.38
CA VAL A 117 -2.73 2.71 -14.61
C VAL A 117 -1.66 2.72 -15.70
N LEU A 118 -0.40 3.05 -15.36
CA LEU A 118 0.73 3.03 -16.31
C LEU A 118 0.89 1.66 -16.97
N PHE A 119 0.70 0.57 -16.23
CA PHE A 119 0.80 -0.78 -16.77
C PHE A 119 -0.35 -1.15 -17.71
N ILE A 120 -1.58 -0.81 -17.33
CA ILE A 120 -2.77 -1.17 -18.09
C ILE A 120 -2.90 -0.29 -19.35
N HIS A 121 -2.56 1.00 -19.26
CA HIS A 121 -2.83 1.97 -20.32
C HIS A 121 -1.95 1.76 -21.56
N PRO A 122 -2.51 1.49 -22.76
CA PRO A 122 -1.76 1.00 -23.93
C PRO A 122 -0.56 1.87 -24.33
N VAL A 123 -0.71 3.19 -24.28
CA VAL A 123 0.35 4.17 -24.61
C VAL A 123 1.37 4.35 -23.48
N TRP A 124 0.95 4.48 -22.23
CA TRP A 124 1.86 4.84 -21.14
C TRP A 124 2.81 3.72 -20.74
N SER A 125 2.46 2.47 -21.01
CA SER A 125 3.36 1.34 -20.74
C SER A 125 4.64 1.36 -21.57
N THR A 126 4.67 2.07 -22.70
CA THR A 126 5.88 2.17 -23.53
C THR A 126 6.80 3.28 -23.04
N THR A 127 6.36 4.09 -22.08
CA THR A 127 7.18 5.16 -21.50
C THR A 127 8.26 4.57 -20.58
N PRO A 128 9.42 5.25 -20.43
CA PRO A 128 10.48 4.81 -19.53
C PRO A 128 10.05 4.64 -18.06
N TRP A 129 9.03 5.39 -17.63
CA TRP A 129 8.43 5.31 -16.30
C TRP A 129 7.76 3.96 -16.01
N ALA A 130 7.27 3.29 -17.06
CA ALA A 130 6.71 1.94 -16.96
C ALA A 130 7.78 0.84 -17.04
N SER A 131 9.08 1.19 -16.99
CA SER A 131 10.15 0.20 -16.99
C SER A 131 10.23 -0.58 -15.67
N LEU A 132 10.77 -1.80 -15.76
CA LEU A 132 11.01 -2.67 -14.60
C LEU A 132 11.98 -2.05 -13.59
N GLY A 133 12.94 -1.24 -14.06
CA GLY A 133 13.91 -0.58 -13.19
C GLY A 133 13.26 0.46 -12.28
N VAL A 134 12.42 1.33 -12.83
CA VAL A 134 11.69 2.36 -12.06
C VAL A 134 10.76 1.73 -11.04
N GLN A 135 10.10 0.64 -11.41
CA GLN A 135 9.25 -0.12 -10.48
C GLN A 135 10.05 -0.80 -9.38
N GLY A 136 11.18 -1.42 -9.71
CA GLY A 136 12.07 -2.01 -8.73
C GLY A 136 12.53 -0.99 -7.69
N LEU A 137 12.96 0.19 -8.15
CA LEU A 137 13.32 1.30 -7.28
C LEU A 137 12.15 1.76 -6.41
N TRP A 138 10.95 1.86 -6.98
CA TRP A 138 9.75 2.22 -6.25
C TRP A 138 9.36 1.18 -5.19
N VAL A 139 9.43 -0.12 -5.51
CA VAL A 139 9.13 -1.19 -4.54
C VAL A 139 10.13 -1.14 -3.38
N ILE A 140 11.42 -0.96 -3.67
CA ILE A 140 12.47 -0.89 -2.63
C ILE A 140 12.28 0.34 -1.74
N SER A 141 12.03 1.51 -2.34
CA SER A 141 11.84 2.76 -1.57
C SER A 141 10.57 2.69 -0.72
N THR A 142 9.48 2.17 -1.28
CA THR A 142 8.21 1.98 -0.57
C THR A 142 8.38 0.98 0.57
N TRP A 143 9.06 -0.15 0.32
CA TRP A 143 9.38 -1.11 1.37
C TRP A 143 10.19 -0.49 2.51
N ALA A 144 11.23 0.30 2.21
CA ALA A 144 12.06 0.94 3.24
C ALA A 144 11.24 1.91 4.11
N VAL A 145 10.35 2.70 3.48
CA VAL A 145 9.43 3.60 4.18
C VAL A 145 8.46 2.82 5.08
N TRP A 146 7.93 1.69 4.61
CA TRP A 146 7.08 0.81 5.40
C TRP A 146 7.81 0.14 6.56
N VAL A 147 9.06 -0.28 6.37
CA VAL A 147 9.88 -0.85 7.46
C VAL A 147 10.10 0.19 8.56
N ALA A 148 10.42 1.44 8.20
CA ALA A 148 10.55 2.52 9.16
C ALA A 148 9.22 2.80 9.89
N GLY A 149 8.12 2.85 9.14
CA GLY A 149 6.76 2.98 9.68
C GLY A 149 6.40 1.89 10.69
N ALA A 150 6.62 0.64 10.32
CA ALA A 150 6.35 -0.52 11.16
C ALA A 150 7.26 -0.56 12.39
N ALA A 151 8.54 -0.22 12.27
CA ALA A 151 9.48 -0.19 13.39
C ALA A 151 9.08 0.82 14.46
N ILE A 152 8.76 2.06 14.06
CA ILE A 152 8.31 3.11 14.99
C ILE A 152 6.99 2.70 15.63
N THR A 153 6.04 2.22 14.84
CA THR A 153 4.73 1.78 15.31
C THR A 153 4.84 0.60 16.29
N ASN A 154 5.72 -0.36 16.02
CA ASN A 154 6.04 -1.48 16.89
C ASN A 154 6.69 -1.03 18.22
N SER A 155 7.57 -0.02 18.19
CA SER A 155 8.15 0.55 19.42
C SER A 155 7.13 1.32 20.26
N ALA A 156 6.12 1.90 19.61
CA ALA A 156 5.06 2.67 20.24
C ALA A 156 4.04 1.78 20.95
N PHE A 157 3.93 0.51 20.54
CA PHE A 157 3.11 -0.51 21.19
C PHE A 157 3.95 -1.23 22.26
N PRO A 158 3.88 -0.84 23.54
CA PRO A 158 4.65 -1.50 24.59
C PRO A 158 4.29 -2.99 24.61
N ALA A 159 5.29 -3.84 24.34
CA ALA A 159 5.22 -5.30 24.29
C ALA A 159 3.94 -5.82 23.61
N LEU A 160 3.92 -5.85 22.26
CA LEU A 160 2.87 -6.55 21.50
C LEU A 160 2.50 -7.85 22.21
N PHE A 161 1.32 -7.85 22.84
CA PHE A 161 0.72 -9.04 23.40
C PHE A 161 1.59 -9.75 24.45
N SER A 162 1.67 -9.23 25.68
CA SER A 162 1.80 -10.17 26.81
C SER A 162 0.54 -11.05 26.82
N ARG A 163 0.61 -12.21 26.14
CA ARG A 163 -0.44 -13.25 26.06
C ARG A 163 -1.75 -12.85 25.34
N GLY A 164 -1.71 -11.93 24.37
CA GLY A 164 -2.88 -11.59 23.55
C GLY A 164 -3.88 -10.62 24.18
N ILE A 165 -3.54 -10.03 25.34
CA ILE A 165 -4.44 -9.17 26.10
C ILE A 165 -3.91 -7.73 26.10
N CYS A 166 -4.70 -6.80 25.57
CA CYS A 166 -4.40 -5.37 25.64
C CYS A 166 -4.85 -4.79 26.98
N TYR A 167 -3.97 -4.84 27.99
CA TYR A 167 -4.20 -4.10 29.23
C TYR A 167 -3.86 -2.62 29.04
N GLY A 168 -4.83 -1.73 29.32
CA GLY A 168 -4.61 -0.28 29.33
C GLY A 168 -4.57 0.43 27.97
N LEU A 169 -4.69 -0.29 26.84
CA LEU A 169 -4.75 0.34 25.52
C LEU A 169 -6.19 0.61 25.06
N VAL A 170 -6.54 1.89 24.95
CA VAL A 170 -7.79 2.32 24.31
C VAL A 170 -7.71 2.02 22.81
N TYR A 171 -8.77 1.43 22.26
CA TYR A 171 -8.89 1.03 20.84
C TYR A 171 -7.94 -0.09 20.36
N CYS A 172 -7.52 -0.98 21.26
CA CYS A 172 -6.64 -2.13 20.95
C CYS A 172 -6.93 -2.89 19.65
N LYS A 173 -8.20 -3.20 19.36
CA LYS A 173 -8.55 -3.95 18.13
C LYS A 173 -8.18 -3.21 16.86
N HIS A 174 -8.33 -1.89 16.82
CA HIS A 174 -7.96 -1.07 15.66
C HIS A 174 -6.45 -1.03 15.46
N ILE A 175 -5.70 -0.94 16.56
CA ILE A 175 -4.23 -1.04 16.56
C ILE A 175 -3.76 -2.40 16.04
N GLN A 176 -4.36 -3.49 16.52
CA GLN A 176 -4.04 -4.84 16.08
C GLN A 176 -4.31 -5.02 14.58
N THR A 177 -5.44 -4.51 14.08
CA THR A 177 -5.74 -4.51 12.65
C THR A 177 -4.72 -3.72 11.84
N LEU A 178 -4.35 -2.52 12.31
CA LEU A 178 -3.37 -1.67 11.63
C LEU A 178 -2.02 -2.38 11.53
N PHE A 179 -1.50 -2.95 12.62
CA PHE A 179 -0.25 -3.72 12.59
C PHE A 179 -0.32 -4.92 11.64
N ALA A 180 -1.42 -5.68 11.65
CA ALA A 180 -1.59 -6.83 10.78
C ALA A 180 -1.60 -6.43 9.29
N LEU A 181 -2.24 -5.32 8.94
CA LEU A 181 -2.23 -4.78 7.58
C LEU A 181 -0.82 -4.31 7.19
N SER A 182 -0.11 -3.60 8.08
CA SER A 182 1.24 -3.11 7.75
C SER A 182 2.23 -4.26 7.52
N VAL A 183 2.12 -5.35 8.29
CA VAL A 183 2.91 -6.58 8.06
C VAL A 183 2.54 -7.23 6.73
N LEU A 184 1.25 -7.27 6.39
CA LEU A 184 0.78 -7.83 5.13
C LEU A 184 1.33 -7.04 3.93
N GLU A 185 1.33 -5.71 3.99
CA GLU A 185 1.95 -4.86 2.96
C GLU A 185 3.45 -5.08 2.84
N LEU A 186 4.16 -5.18 3.97
CA LEU A 186 5.59 -5.49 3.99
C LEU A 186 5.90 -6.82 3.29
N LEU A 187 5.09 -7.86 3.54
CA LEU A 187 5.24 -9.16 2.89
C LEU A 187 4.99 -9.09 1.39
N VAL A 188 3.95 -8.35 0.95
CA VAL A 188 3.67 -8.17 -0.47
C VAL A 188 4.80 -7.40 -1.15
N LEU A 189 5.28 -6.32 -0.56
CA LEU A 189 6.41 -5.55 -1.10
C LEU A 189 7.70 -6.39 -1.15
N ALA A 190 7.98 -7.18 -0.11
CA ALA A 190 9.12 -8.10 -0.10
C ALA A 190 9.01 -9.16 -1.20
N SER A 191 7.84 -9.76 -1.38
CA SER A 191 7.60 -10.69 -2.49
C SER A 191 7.79 -10.02 -3.85
N GLY A 192 7.36 -8.76 -3.99
CA GLY A 192 7.57 -7.94 -5.18
C GLY A 192 9.07 -7.73 -5.48
N MET A 193 9.89 -7.43 -4.47
CA MET A 193 11.34 -7.29 -4.64
C MET A 193 11.97 -8.60 -5.13
N VAL A 194 11.58 -9.74 -4.56
CA VAL A 194 12.07 -11.06 -4.99
C VAL A 194 11.72 -11.32 -6.46
N VAL A 195 10.48 -11.01 -6.87
CA VAL A 195 10.04 -11.16 -8.27
C VAL A 195 10.82 -10.25 -9.20
N VAL A 196 11.01 -8.97 -8.85
CA VAL A 196 11.78 -8.02 -9.67
C VAL A 196 13.24 -8.47 -9.80
N MET A 197 13.86 -8.90 -8.70
CA MET A 197 15.24 -9.40 -8.72
C MET A 197 15.38 -10.66 -9.57
N TRP A 198 14.42 -11.58 -9.46
CA TRP A 198 14.39 -12.79 -10.29
C TRP A 198 14.25 -12.47 -11.79
N LEU A 199 13.39 -11.50 -12.14
CA LEU A 199 13.23 -11.04 -13.53
C LEU A 199 14.50 -10.36 -14.06
N ALA A 200 15.14 -9.53 -13.25
CA ALA A 200 16.41 -8.88 -13.60
C ALA A 200 17.51 -9.92 -13.84
N TRP A 201 17.65 -10.89 -12.94
CA TRP A 201 18.59 -12.00 -13.08
C TRP A 201 18.36 -12.80 -14.37
N HIS A 202 17.10 -13.18 -14.63
CA HIS A 202 16.75 -13.92 -15.84
C HIS A 202 17.07 -13.13 -17.12
N SER A 203 16.79 -11.82 -17.12
CA SER A 203 17.12 -10.94 -18.25
C SER A 203 18.62 -10.89 -18.52
N THR A 204 19.44 -10.72 -17.48
CA THR A 204 20.91 -10.70 -17.61
C THR A 204 21.44 -12.03 -18.13
N ARG A 205 20.92 -13.15 -17.62
CA ARG A 205 21.33 -14.49 -18.07
C ARG A 205 21.05 -14.70 -19.57
N GLN A 206 19.90 -14.23 -20.07
CA GLN A 206 19.58 -14.34 -21.49
C GLN A 206 20.53 -13.52 -22.37
N ILE A 207 20.93 -12.33 -21.92
CA ILE A 207 21.89 -11.49 -22.64
C ILE A 207 23.26 -12.19 -22.71
N LEU A 208 23.75 -12.71 -21.58
CA LEU A 208 25.04 -13.39 -21.52
C LEU A 208 25.11 -14.63 -22.44
N LEU A 209 24.01 -15.39 -22.56
CA LEU A 209 23.95 -16.56 -23.44
C LEU A 209 23.84 -16.20 -24.93
N SER A 210 23.49 -14.96 -25.26
CA SER A 210 23.37 -14.48 -26.65
C SER A 210 24.65 -13.85 -27.21
N VAL A 211 25.66 -13.61 -26.37
CA VAL A 211 26.97 -13.12 -26.81
C VAL A 211 27.80 -14.33 -27.27
N PRO A 212 28.13 -14.45 -28.57
CA PRO A 212 29.01 -15.52 -29.04
C PRO A 212 30.39 -15.37 -28.40
N ALA A 213 30.96 -16.48 -27.94
CA ALA A 213 32.35 -16.53 -27.46
C ALA A 213 33.28 -16.24 -28.65
N ASN A 214 33.84 -15.03 -28.69
CA ASN A 214 34.98 -14.69 -29.53
C ASN A 214 36.27 -15.16 -28.89
#